data_AF-A0A521WU24-F1
#
_entry.id   AF-A0A521WU24-F1
#
_cell.length_a   1.000
_cell.length_b   1.000
_cell.length_c   1.000
_cell.angle_alpha   90.00
_cell.angle_beta   90.00
_cell.angle_gamma   90.00
#
_symmetry.space_group_name_H-M   'P 1'
#
loop_
_entity.id
_entity.type
_entity.pdbx_description
1 polymer ?
#
loop_
_entity_poly.entity_id
_entity_poly.type
_entity_poly.pdbx_seq_one_letter_code
_entity_poly.pdbx_strand_id
1 'polypeptide(L)' 'MQTTITIDDQQLKSLMLYTHSNNESEAIYKAIQTYLQQAKRQQDLLALRGQVDIEDNWQALRDLEINK' A
#
# COMPACT_ATOMS: atom_id res chain seq x y z
N MET A 1 8.84 -22.43 7.74
CA MET A 1 7.52 -23.09 7.66
C MET A 1 7.16 -23.19 6.19
N GLN A 2 6.71 -24.35 5.72
CA GLN A 2 6.31 -24.55 4.32
C GLN A 2 4.79 -24.71 4.27
N THR A 3 4.15 -23.95 3.39
CA THR A 3 2.70 -23.95 3.20
C THR A 3 2.42 -24.10 1.71
N THR A 4 1.48 -24.97 1.37
CA THR A 4 1.01 -25.13 -0.02
C THR A 4 -0.26 -24.31 -0.20
N ILE A 5 -0.29 -23.47 -1.24
CA ILE A 5 -1.42 -22.61 -1.60
C ILE A 5 -1.74 -22.80 -3.07
N THR A 6 -3.03 -22.76 -3.42
CA THR A 6 -3.49 -22.83 -4.81
C THR A 6 -3.77 -21.43 -5.30
N ILE A 7 -3.13 -21.05 -6.42
CA ILE A 7 -3.27 -19.75 -7.07
C ILE A 7 -3.50 -20.02 -8.56
N ASP A 8 -4.31 -19.18 -9.20
CA ASP A 8 -4.50 -19.24 -10.65
C ASP A 8 -3.23 -18.83 -11.40
N ASP A 9 -2.91 -19.52 -12.50
CA ASP A 9 -1.70 -19.28 -13.29
C ASP A 9 -1.62 -17.85 -13.86
N GLN A 10 -2.76 -17.25 -14.24
CA GLN A 10 -2.77 -15.88 -14.73
C GLN A 10 -2.47 -14.89 -13.61
N GLN A 11 -3.01 -15.15 -12.41
CA GLN A 11 -2.71 -14.36 -11.22
C GLN A 11 -1.23 -14.46 -10.84
N LEU A 12 -0.64 -15.66 -10.88
CA LEU A 12 0.77 -15.86 -10.56
C LEU A 12 1.69 -15.16 -11.56
N LYS A 13 1.40 -15.25 -12.87
CA LYS A 13 2.15 -14.52 -13.90
C LYS A 13 2.06 -13.01 -13.72
N SER A 14 0.88 -12.50 -13.41
CA SER A 14 0.67 -11.08 -13.14
C SER A 14 1.44 -10.64 -11.90
N LEU A 15 1.44 -11.47 -10.84
CA LEU A 15 2.19 -11.22 -9.63
C LEU A 15 3.69 -11.11 -9.91
N MET A 16 4.25 -12.07 -10.64
CA MET A 16 5.67 -12.07 -11.02
C MET A 16 6.03 -10.83 -11.85
N LEU A 17 5.14 -10.39 -12.75
CA LEU A 17 5.32 -9.18 -13.53
C LEU A 17 5.37 -7.94 -12.62
N TYR A 18 4.42 -7.78 -11.70
CA TYR A 18 4.35 -6.62 -10.81
C TYR A 18 5.49 -6.59 -9.79
N THR A 19 5.90 -7.76 -9.28
CA THR A 19 7.02 -7.85 -8.32
C THR A 19 8.39 -7.89 -8.99
N HIS A 20 8.43 -7.92 -10.34
CA HIS A 20 9.64 -8.07 -11.14
C HIS A 20 10.51 -9.25 -10.66
N SER A 21 9.87 -10.37 -10.34
CA SER A 21 10.52 -11.53 -9.74
C SER A 21 10.78 -12.61 -10.79
N ASN A 22 11.93 -13.27 -10.67
CA ASN A 22 12.34 -14.35 -11.59
C ASN A 22 11.81 -15.73 -11.17
N ASN A 23 11.30 -15.85 -9.94
CA ASN A 23 10.71 -17.09 -9.43
C ASN A 23 9.42 -16.80 -8.64
N GLU A 24 8.54 -17.80 -8.60
CA GLU A 24 7.20 -17.70 -8.01
C GLU A 24 7.24 -17.46 -6.50
N SER A 25 8.11 -18.19 -5.80
CA SER A 25 8.26 -18.08 -4.33
C SER A 25 8.67 -16.67 -3.90
N GLU A 26 9.59 -16.04 -4.61
CA GLU A 26 10.05 -14.67 -4.37
C GLU A 26 8.96 -13.66 -4.70
N ALA A 27 8.19 -13.88 -5.77
CA ALA A 27 7.03 -13.04 -6.11
C ALA A 27 6.00 -13.05 -4.98
N ILE A 28 5.64 -14.25 -4.50
CA ILE A 28 4.70 -14.44 -3.39
C ILE A 28 5.25 -13.81 -2.12
N TYR A 29 6.54 -14.02 -1.80
CA TYR A 29 7.18 -13.45 -0.63
C TYR A 29 7.14 -11.92 -0.65
N LYS A 30 7.55 -11.30 -1.76
CA LYS A 30 7.51 -9.84 -1.94
C LYS A 30 6.09 -9.30 -1.81
N ALA A 31 5.12 -9.95 -2.46
CA ALA A 31 3.72 -9.52 -2.40
C ALA A 31 3.16 -9.54 -0.97
N ILE A 32 3.42 -10.61 -0.22
CA ILE A 32 3.01 -10.73 1.19
C ILE A 32 3.66 -9.62 2.02
N GLN A 33 4.98 -9.41 1.86
CA GLN A 33 5.70 -8.38 2.59
C GLN A 33 5.14 -6.97 2.30
N THR A 34 4.89 -6.66 1.03
CA THR A 34 4.29 -5.38 0.62
C THR A 34 2.90 -5.18 1.22
N TYR A 35 2.04 -6.22 1.19
CA TYR A 35 0.71 -6.14 1.77
C TYR A 35 0.77 -5.86 3.28
N LEU A 36 1.61 -6.59 4.02
CA LEU A 36 1.76 -6.40 5.46
C LEU A 36 2.28 -4.99 5.81
N GLN A 37 3.24 -4.48 5.03
CA GLN A 37 3.76 -3.12 5.22
C GLN A 37 2.68 -2.06 4.97
N GLN A 38 1.89 -2.21 3.89
CA GLN A 38 0.80 -1.29 3.59
C GLN A 38 -0.29 -1.34 4.66
N ALA A 39 -0.69 -2.53 5.09
CA ALA A 39 -1.69 -2.72 6.15
C ALA A 39 -1.24 -2.05 7.45
N LYS A 40 0.03 -2.23 7.85
CA LYS A 40 0.60 -1.58 9.03
C LYS A 40 0.60 -0.05 8.87
N ARG A 41 1.09 0.47 7.75
CA ARG A 41 1.12 1.92 7.50
C ARG A 41 -0.28 2.54 7.53
N GLN A 42 -1.29 1.86 6.98
CA GLN A 42 -2.67 2.33 7.06
C GLN A 42 -3.18 2.37 8.50
N GLN A 43 -2.90 1.34 9.30
CA GLN A 43 -3.27 1.34 10.71
C GLN A 43 -2.56 2.46 11.49
N ASP A 44 -1.26 2.67 11.26
CA ASP A 44 -0.49 3.74 11.89
C ASP A 44 -1.08 5.12 11.53
N LEU A 45 -1.41 5.35 10.25
CA LEU A 45 -2.05 6.58 9.79
C LEU A 45 -3.44 6.79 10.41
N LEU A 46 -4.23 5.73 10.52
CA LEU A 46 -5.55 5.79 11.15
C LEU A 46 -5.46 6.03 12.66
N ALA A 47 -4.43 5.51 13.34
CA ALA A 47 -4.20 5.77 14.75
C ALA A 47 -3.86 7.24 15.05
N LEU A 48 -3.24 7.93 14.08
CA LEU A 48 -2.96 9.37 14.15
C LEU A 48 -4.21 10.23 13.88
N ARG A 49 -5.28 9.65 13.33
CA ARG A 49 -6.53 10.36 13.05
C ARG A 49 -7.16 10.85 14.36
N GLY A 50 -7.33 12.17 14.49
CA GLY A 50 -7.85 12.80 15.70
C GLY A 50 -6.79 13.14 16.75
N GLN A 51 -5.53 12.73 16.56
CA GLN A 51 -4.38 13.23 17.32
C GLN A 51 -3.66 14.37 16.60
N VAL A 52 -3.70 14.36 15.26
CA VAL A 52 -3.18 15.46 14.45
C VAL A 52 -4.29 16.50 14.33
N ASP A 53 -4.09 17.63 15.00
CA ASP A 53 -4.91 18.83 14.82
C ASP A 53 -4.55 19.46 13.47
N ILE A 54 -5.32 19.10 12.44
CA ILE A 54 -5.20 19.71 11.11
C ILE A 54 -6.21 20.84 11.11
N GLU A 55 -5.73 22.08 11.18
CA GLU A 55 -6.58 23.25 10.98
C GLU A 55 -7.35 23.09 9.67
N ASP A 56 -8.69 23.18 9.73
CA ASP A 56 -9.57 23.04 8.57
C ASP A 56 -9.59 24.32 7.73
N ASN A 57 -8.39 24.76 7.30
CA ASN A 57 -8.14 26.02 6.60
C ASN A 57 -7.98 25.83 5.07
N TRP A 58 -8.44 24.69 4.54
CA TRP A 58 -8.26 24.32 3.13
C TRP A 58 -8.84 25.35 2.16
N GLN A 59 -9.94 26.03 2.50
CA GLN A 59 -10.51 27.10 1.68
C GLN A 59 -9.57 28.30 1.56
N ALA A 60 -8.99 28.74 2.68
CA ALA A 60 -8.04 29.86 2.68
C ALA A 60 -6.74 29.51 1.93
N LEU A 61 -6.26 28.26 2.09
CA LEU A 61 -5.12 27.75 1.33
C LEU A 61 -5.43 27.68 -0.18
N ARG A 62 -6.67 27.33 -0.55
CA ARG A 62 -7.11 27.26 -1.94
C ARG A 62 -7.26 28.64 -2.58
N ASP A 63 -7.79 29.61 -1.84
CA ASP A 63 -7.89 31.00 -2.30
C ASP A 63 -6.51 31.64 -2.51
N LEU A 64 -5.52 31.30 -1.66
CA LEU A 64 -4.13 31.71 -1.85
C LEU A 64 -3.47 31.12 -3.11
N GLU A 65 -3.93 29.95 -3.54
CA GLU A 65 -3.40 29.25 -4.72
C GLU A 65 -4.03 29.80 -6.02
N ILE A 66 -5.32 30.15 -5.99
CA ILE A 66 -6.06 30.67 -7.16
C ILE A 66 -5.77 32.15 -7.41
N ASN A 67 -5.50 32.94 -6.35
CA ASN A 67 -5.19 34.37 -6.47
C ASN A 67 -3.69 34.66 -6.66
N LYS A 68 -2.90 33.65 -7.04
CA LYS A 68 -1.48 33.76 -7.41
C LYS A 68 -1.31 33.79 -8.92
#